data_AF-A0A8T4DTL2-F1
#
_entry.id   AF-A0A8T4DTL2-F1
#
_cell.length_a   1.000
_cell.length_b   1.000
_cell.length_c   1.000
_cell.angle_alpha   90.00
_cell.angle_beta   90.00
_cell.angle_gamma   90.00
#
_symmetry.space_group_name_H-M   'P 1'
#
loop_
_entity.id
_entity.type
_entity.pdbx_description
1 polymer ?
#
loop_
_entity_poly.entity_id
_entity_poly.type
_entity_poly.pdbx_seq_one_letter_code
_entity_poly.pdbx_strand_id
1 'polypeptide(L)'
;MPIFEKWAWIKRNWLYVVEEATKLNLVFVGGTALNLALFNEYRASEDIDLYDPSQKTIGPANQAERIGNLAENLAKKGFEIKSRNQRAIFVGPNIKIEVFNDGTPFTTIEKKKIQETKVLVFDTNLCENEKYCAVLQI
;
A
#
# COMPACT_ATOMS: atom_id res chain seq x y z
N MET A 1 8.02 20.10 9.69
CA MET A 1 7.34 19.22 10.66
C MET A 1 8.40 18.41 11.40
N PRO A 2 8.45 18.47 12.74
CA PRO A 2 9.29 17.62 13.58
C PRO A 2 9.09 16.12 13.31
N ILE A 3 10.11 15.30 13.56
CA ILE A 3 10.10 13.88 13.20
C ILE A 3 8.98 13.07 13.90
N PHE A 4 8.68 13.39 15.16
CA PHE A 4 7.62 12.71 15.91
C PHE A 4 6.22 13.08 15.39
N GLU A 5 5.99 14.35 15.04
CA GLU A 5 4.74 14.79 14.40
C GLU A 5 4.57 14.13 13.03
N LYS A 6 5.66 14.03 12.26
CA LYS A 6 5.69 13.32 10.98
C LYS A 6 5.26 11.87 11.14
N TRP A 7 5.81 11.16 12.11
CA TRP A 7 5.48 9.76 12.36
C TRP A 7 4.05 9.56 12.85
N ALA A 8 3.59 10.40 13.77
CA ALA A 8 2.21 10.36 14.24
C ALA A 8 1.21 10.63 13.10
N TRP A 9 1.55 11.57 12.21
CA TRP A 9 0.77 11.85 11.01
C TRP A 9 0.74 10.64 10.08
N ILE A 10 1.89 10.03 9.77
CA ILE A 10 1.97 8.85 8.89
C ILE A 10 1.13 7.70 9.43
N LYS A 11 1.34 7.31 10.70
CA LYS A 11 0.63 6.17 11.31
C LYS A 11 -0.88 6.37 11.31
N ARG A 12 -1.35 7.56 11.70
CA ARG A 12 -2.79 7.89 11.70
C ARG A 12 -3.40 7.76 10.30
N ASN A 13 -2.64 8.16 9.27
CA ASN A 13 -3.15 8.25 7.92
C ASN A 13 -3.06 6.94 7.13
N TRP A 14 -2.24 5.98 7.57
CA TRP A 14 -2.21 4.64 6.97
C TRP A 14 -3.56 3.96 6.95
N LEU A 15 -4.31 4.03 8.04
CA LEU A 15 -5.61 3.36 8.12
C LEU A 15 -6.58 3.85 7.05
N TYR A 16 -6.55 5.15 6.72
CA TYR A 16 -7.39 5.70 5.66
C TYR A 16 -6.93 5.26 4.27
N VAL A 17 -5.61 5.20 4.05
CA VAL A 17 -5.05 4.65 2.79
C VAL A 17 -5.43 3.18 2.63
N VAL A 18 -5.31 2.42 3.70
CA VAL A 18 -5.68 1.00 3.79
C VAL A 18 -7.16 0.77 3.48
N GLU A 19 -8.03 1.57 4.07
CA GLU A 19 -9.46 1.51 3.84
C GLU A 19 -9.80 1.75 2.36
N GLU A 20 -9.20 2.78 1.75
CA GLU A 20 -9.48 3.12 0.35
C GLU A 20 -8.87 2.14 -0.65
N ALA A 21 -7.64 1.68 -0.40
CA ALA A 21 -7.03 0.63 -1.22
C ALA A 21 -7.84 -0.68 -1.17
N THR A 22 -8.37 -1.04 0.00
CA THR A 22 -9.21 -2.23 0.15
C THR A 22 -10.52 -2.12 -0.64
N LYS A 23 -11.16 -0.94 -0.69
CA LYS A 23 -12.37 -0.72 -1.52
C LYS A 23 -12.12 -0.94 -3.01
N LEU A 24 -10.88 -0.73 -3.45
CA LEU A 24 -10.43 -0.98 -4.82
C LEU A 24 -9.95 -2.42 -5.06
N ASN A 25 -10.07 -3.30 -4.06
CA ASN A 25 -9.54 -4.67 -4.05
C ASN A 25 -8.02 -4.74 -4.28
N LEU A 26 -7.29 -3.70 -3.86
CA LEU A 26 -5.84 -3.71 -3.88
C LEU A 26 -5.30 -4.44 -2.65
N VAL A 27 -4.20 -5.18 -2.84
CA VAL A 27 -3.56 -6.02 -1.83
C VAL A 27 -2.30 -5.33 -1.33
N PHE A 28 -2.15 -5.20 -0.02
CA PHE A 28 -0.95 -4.66 0.61
C PHE A 28 0.21 -5.66 0.50
N VAL A 29 1.36 -5.17 0.04
CA VAL A 29 2.61 -5.92 -0.07
C VAL A 29 3.79 -5.13 0.54
N GLY A 30 4.97 -5.74 0.57
CA GLY A 30 6.20 -5.05 0.94
C GLY A 30 6.34 -4.75 2.44
N GLY A 31 7.15 -3.73 2.75
CA GLY A 31 7.62 -3.48 4.13
C GLY A 31 6.53 -2.92 5.05
N THR A 32 5.62 -2.12 4.49
CA THR A 32 4.52 -1.51 5.26
C THR A 32 3.43 -2.53 5.54
N ALA A 33 3.15 -3.44 4.60
CA ALA A 33 2.25 -4.56 4.83
C ALA A 33 2.71 -5.43 6.00
N LEU A 34 3.98 -5.84 6.03
CA LEU A 34 4.57 -6.60 7.14
C LEU A 34 4.47 -5.85 8.48
N ASN A 35 4.79 -4.54 8.47
CA ASN A 35 4.71 -3.70 9.67
C ASN A 35 3.29 -3.64 10.26
N LEU A 36 2.29 -3.52 9.39
CA LEU A 36 0.88 -3.50 9.78
C LEU A 36 0.37 -4.89 10.21
N ALA A 37 0.79 -5.94 9.50
CA ALA A 37 0.24 -7.29 9.64
C ALA A 37 0.86 -8.14 10.74
N LEU A 38 2.14 -7.90 11.09
CA LEU A 38 2.90 -8.74 12.02
C LEU A 38 3.49 -7.97 13.19
N PHE A 39 3.93 -6.73 12.96
CA PHE A 39 4.73 -6.00 13.94
C PHE A 39 3.98 -4.86 14.65
N ASN A 40 2.65 -4.83 14.54
CA ASN A 40 1.78 -3.89 15.27
C ASN A 40 2.26 -2.42 15.17
N GLU A 41 2.59 -1.96 13.95
CA GLU A 41 3.04 -0.60 13.69
C GLU A 41 4.31 -0.17 14.47
N TYR A 42 5.25 -1.09 14.74
CA TYR A 42 6.47 -0.79 15.53
C TYR A 42 7.26 0.41 15.00
N ARG A 43 7.25 0.65 13.68
CA ARG A 43 7.88 1.82 13.04
C ARG A 43 6.93 2.57 12.11
N ALA A 44 7.27 3.80 11.78
CA ALA A 44 6.68 4.48 10.63
C ALA A 44 7.32 3.97 9.30
N SER A 45 6.58 4.10 8.21
CA SER A 45 6.99 3.72 6.85
C SER A 45 6.30 4.67 5.85
N GLU A 46 7.09 5.26 4.98
CA GLU A 46 6.62 6.32 4.09
C GLU A 46 6.10 5.74 2.76
N ASP A 47 6.61 4.58 2.38
CA ASP A 47 6.26 3.89 1.15
C ASP A 47 5.19 2.82 1.41
N ILE A 48 4.11 2.85 0.63
CA ILE A 48 3.03 1.87 0.65
C ILE A 48 2.99 1.19 -0.71
N ASP A 49 3.23 -0.12 -0.70
CA ASP A 49 3.19 -0.94 -1.90
C ASP A 49 1.85 -1.68 -1.98
N LEU A 50 1.17 -1.51 -3.10
CA LEU A 50 -0.12 -2.12 -3.40
C LEU A 50 0.00 -2.97 -4.66
N TYR A 51 -0.56 -4.17 -4.62
CA TYR A 51 -0.69 -5.03 -5.78
C TYR A 51 -2.14 -5.08 -6.24
N ASP A 52 -2.37 -5.00 -7.55
CA ASP A 52 -3.68 -5.22 -8.17
C ASP A 52 -3.78 -6.67 -8.69
N PRO A 53 -4.60 -7.54 -8.07
CA PRO A 53 -4.73 -8.93 -8.48
C PRO A 53 -5.62 -9.16 -9.70
N SER A 54 -6.16 -8.12 -10.32
CA SER A 54 -6.96 -8.28 -11.53
C SER A 54 -6.08 -8.70 -12.72
N GLN A 55 -6.09 -10.00 -13.02
CA GLN A 55 -5.36 -10.63 -14.13
C GLN A 55 -5.80 -10.15 -15.52
N LYS A 56 -6.90 -9.39 -15.63
CA LYS A 56 -7.48 -9.00 -16.93
C LYS A 56 -6.78 -7.80 -17.57
N THR A 57 -5.93 -7.07 -16.83
CA THR A 57 -5.35 -5.81 -17.29
C THR A 57 -3.96 -5.60 -16.69
N ILE A 58 -2.97 -6.32 -17.22
CA ILE A 58 -1.55 -6.15 -16.87
C ILE A 58 -1.01 -4.88 -17.53
N GLY A 59 -0.17 -4.14 -16.79
CA GLY A 59 0.62 -3.04 -17.35
C GLY A 59 0.19 -1.62 -16.94
N PRO A 60 0.85 -0.60 -17.51
CA PRO A 60 0.87 0.76 -16.96
C PRO A 60 -0.48 1.51 -17.07
N ALA A 61 -1.33 1.17 -18.04
CA ALA A 61 -2.63 1.81 -18.20
C ALA A 61 -3.58 1.50 -17.04
N ASN A 62 -3.61 0.24 -16.60
CA ASN A 62 -4.41 -0.20 -15.46
C ASN A 62 -3.88 0.38 -14.15
N GLN A 63 -2.54 0.37 -13.98
CA GLN A 63 -1.91 1.01 -12.83
C GLN A 63 -2.31 2.50 -12.75
N ALA A 64 -2.34 3.21 -13.88
CA ALA A 64 -2.73 4.61 -13.93
C ALA A 64 -4.21 4.82 -13.55
N GLU A 65 -5.10 3.94 -13.97
CA GLU A 65 -6.51 3.96 -13.58
C GLU A 65 -6.68 3.72 -12.07
N ARG A 66 -6.05 2.68 -11.52
CA ARG A 66 -6.09 2.38 -10.07
C ARG A 66 -5.55 3.52 -9.24
N ILE A 67 -4.43 4.09 -9.66
CA ILE A 67 -3.81 5.27 -9.05
C ILE A 67 -4.74 6.49 -9.15
N GLY A 68 -5.43 6.66 -10.28
CA GLY A 68 -6.43 7.70 -10.46
C GLY A 68 -7.58 7.59 -9.45
N ASN A 69 -8.20 6.41 -9.39
CA ASN A 69 -9.31 6.14 -8.47
C ASN A 69 -8.89 6.29 -6.99
N LEU A 70 -7.70 5.81 -6.63
CA LEU A 70 -7.19 5.94 -5.27
C LEU A 70 -6.92 7.39 -4.89
N ALA A 71 -6.32 8.17 -5.81
CA ALA A 71 -6.08 9.61 -5.58
C ALA A 71 -7.38 10.37 -5.36
N GLU A 72 -8.42 10.10 -6.15
CA GLU A 72 -9.74 10.73 -5.99
C GLU A 72 -10.38 10.40 -4.65
N ASN A 73 -10.33 9.13 -4.24
CA ASN A 73 -10.87 8.70 -2.96
C ASN A 73 -10.13 9.34 -1.77
N LEU A 74 -8.81 9.42 -1.83
CA LEU A 74 -8.01 10.07 -0.80
C LEU A 74 -8.29 11.58 -0.75
N ALA A 75 -8.38 12.25 -1.91
CA ALA A 75 -8.74 13.67 -1.98
C ALA A 75 -10.12 13.94 -1.34
N LYS A 76 -11.11 13.07 -1.58
CA LYS A 76 -12.44 13.15 -0.95
C LYS A 76 -12.39 12.98 0.58
N LYS A 77 -11.40 12.26 1.12
CA LYS A 77 -11.12 12.16 2.56
C LYS A 77 -10.29 13.34 3.11
N GLY A 78 -9.99 14.35 2.28
CA GLY A 78 -9.26 15.55 2.68
C GLY A 78 -7.74 15.43 2.59
N PHE A 79 -7.22 14.39 1.93
CA PHE A 79 -5.79 14.29 1.67
C PHE A 79 -5.37 15.27 0.57
N GLU A 80 -4.23 15.93 0.78
CA GLU A 80 -3.57 16.71 -0.27
C GLU A 80 -2.82 15.78 -1.22
N ILE A 81 -3.18 15.76 -2.51
CA ILE A 81 -2.43 15.02 -3.54
C ILE A 81 -1.31 15.92 -4.06
N LYS A 82 -0.06 15.65 -3.69
CA LYS A 82 1.10 16.46 -4.10
C LYS A 82 1.50 16.22 -5.55
N SER A 83 1.54 14.95 -5.95
CA SER A 83 1.86 14.54 -7.31
C SER A 83 1.38 13.13 -7.59
N ARG A 84 1.27 12.80 -8.88
CA ARG A 84 0.82 11.50 -9.37
C ARG A 84 1.53 11.17 -10.68
N ASN A 85 1.87 9.90 -10.86
CA ASN A 85 2.25 9.34 -12.16
C ASN A 85 1.45 8.06 -12.43
N GLN A 86 1.84 7.27 -13.44
CA GLN A 86 1.12 6.06 -13.84
C GLN A 86 1.11 4.96 -12.78
N ARG A 87 2.06 4.95 -11.84
CA ARG A 87 2.21 3.88 -10.84
C ARG A 87 2.22 4.36 -9.40
N ALA A 88 2.29 5.67 -9.17
CA ALA A 88 2.53 6.24 -7.84
C ALA A 88 1.73 7.51 -7.57
N ILE A 89 1.34 7.71 -6.31
CA ILE A 89 0.82 8.96 -5.76
C ILE A 89 1.61 9.39 -4.53
N PHE A 90 1.85 10.68 -4.43
CA PHE A 90 2.45 11.32 -3.26
C PHE A 90 1.37 12.10 -2.52
N VAL A 91 1.17 11.78 -1.25
CA VAL A 91 0.02 12.20 -0.47
C VAL A 91 0.47 12.86 0.83
N GLY A 92 -0.10 14.04 1.09
CA GLY A 92 0.28 14.89 2.20
C GLY A 92 1.79 15.20 2.20
N PRO A 93 2.42 15.34 3.36
CA PRO A 93 3.82 15.73 3.41
C PRO A 93 4.80 14.59 3.10
N ASN A 94 4.41 13.30 3.22
CA ASN A 94 5.40 12.20 3.27
C ASN A 94 4.94 10.79 2.85
N ILE A 95 3.70 10.55 2.42
CA ILE A 95 3.30 9.18 2.03
C ILE A 95 3.45 9.02 0.51
N LYS A 96 4.18 8.00 0.09
CA LYS A 96 4.23 7.51 -1.29
C LYS A 96 3.44 6.22 -1.37
N ILE A 97 2.53 6.12 -2.34
CA ILE A 97 1.75 4.90 -2.58
C ILE A 97 2.02 4.46 -4.00
N GLU A 98 2.45 3.22 -4.18
CA GLU A 98 2.68 2.62 -5.49
C GLU A 98 1.72 1.46 -5.74
N VAL A 99 1.21 1.36 -6.97
CA VAL A 99 0.36 0.26 -7.42
C VAL A 99 1.08 -0.51 -8.51
N PHE A 100 1.20 -1.82 -8.33
CA PHE A 100 1.85 -2.72 -9.26
C PHE A 100 0.86 -3.77 -9.76
N ASN A 101 1.01 -4.13 -11.03
CA ASN A 101 0.34 -5.24 -11.67
C ASN A 101 1.30 -5.75 -12.75
N ASP A 102 2.14 -6.71 -12.37
CA ASP A 102 3.17 -7.34 -13.19
C ASP A 102 2.76 -8.74 -13.67
N GLY A 103 1.51 -9.15 -13.40
CA GLY A 103 1.01 -10.48 -13.72
C GLY A 103 1.50 -11.60 -12.80
N THR A 104 2.27 -11.29 -11.74
CA THR A 104 2.70 -12.29 -10.77
C THR A 104 1.48 -12.99 -10.17
N PRO A 105 1.32 -14.32 -10.28
CA PRO A 105 0.14 -15.01 -9.76
C PRO A 105 0.20 -15.06 -8.23
N PHE A 106 -0.78 -14.44 -7.57
CA PHE A 106 -0.91 -14.48 -6.11
C PHE A 106 -1.56 -15.81 -5.71
N THR A 107 -0.84 -16.62 -4.96
CA THR A 107 -1.30 -17.94 -4.52
C THR A 107 -2.27 -17.83 -3.33
N THR A 108 -2.10 -16.85 -2.45
CA THR A 108 -3.00 -16.64 -1.30
C THR A 108 -3.05 -15.16 -0.90
N ILE A 109 -4.28 -14.63 -0.76
CA ILE A 109 -4.56 -13.31 -0.18
C ILE A 109 -5.18 -13.55 1.19
N GLU A 110 -4.53 -13.06 2.23
CA GLU A 110 -5.05 -13.08 3.60
C GLU A 110 -5.91 -11.85 3.88
N LYS A 111 -7.00 -12.06 4.62
CA LYS A 111 -7.82 -10.96 5.16
C LYS A 111 -7.45 -10.78 6.63
N LYS A 112 -6.71 -9.72 6.95
CA LYS A 112 -6.40 -9.36 8.34
C LYS A 112 -7.31 -8.23 8.82
N LYS A 113 -7.64 -8.26 10.11
CA LYS A 113 -8.33 -7.14 10.75
C LYS A 113 -7.27 -6.30 11.46
N ILE A 114 -7.09 -5.06 11.01
CA ILE A 114 -6.22 -4.08 11.65
C ILE A 114 -7.15 -3.03 12.25
N GLN A 115 -7.17 -2.98 13.59
CA GLN A 115 -8.19 -2.25 14.35
C GLN A 115 -9.61 -2.68 13.93
N GLU A 116 -10.34 -1.85 13.20
CA GLU A 116 -11.68 -2.14 12.67
C GLU A 116 -11.70 -2.36 11.15
N THR A 117 -10.57 -2.12 10.47
CA THR A 117 -10.47 -2.20 9.01
C THR A 117 -10.02 -3.58 8.58
N LYS A 118 -10.74 -4.19 7.63
CA LYS A 118 -10.28 -5.40 6.95
C LYS A 118 -9.25 -5.00 5.90
N VAL A 119 -8.10 -5.64 5.92
CA VAL A 119 -6.99 -5.38 5.03
C VAL A 119 -6.70 -6.64 4.25
N LEU A 120 -6.57 -6.49 2.93
CA LEU A 120 -6.06 -7.55 2.07
C LEU A 120 -4.54 -7.48 2.14
N VAL A 121 -3.92 -8.51 2.73
CA VAL A 121 -2.46 -8.62 2.83
C VAL A 121 -2.06 -9.86 2.04
N PHE A 122 -0.93 -9.79 1.37
CA PHE A 122 -0.35 -10.98 0.77
C PHE A 122 0.07 -12.01 1.84
N ASP A 123 0.13 -13.29 1.47
CA ASP A 123 0.64 -14.37 2.34
C ASP A 123 1.91 -13.89 3.06
N THR A 124 1.81 -13.82 4.37
CA THR A 124 2.87 -13.24 5.20
C THR A 124 4.19 -14.02 5.09
N ASN A 125 4.13 -15.33 4.82
CA ASN A 125 5.32 -16.16 4.55
C ASN A 125 5.99 -15.77 3.23
N LEU A 126 5.20 -15.38 2.23
CA LEU A 126 5.73 -14.95 0.93
C LEU A 126 6.31 -13.54 1.00
N CYS A 127 5.71 -12.63 1.79
CA CYS A 127 6.31 -11.33 2.10
C CYS A 127 7.66 -11.47 2.82
N GLU A 128 7.80 -12.42 3.74
CA GLU A 128 9.08 -12.73 4.37
C GLU A 128 10.11 -13.16 3.31
N ASN A 129 9.74 -14.08 2.42
CA ASN A 129 10.60 -14.53 1.32
C ASN A 129 10.99 -13.41 0.36
N GLU A 130 10.08 -12.52 -0.05
CA GLU A 130 10.41 -11.35 -0.89
C GLU A 130 11.42 -10.43 -0.22
N LYS A 131 11.32 -10.25 1.11
CA LYS A 131 12.32 -9.49 1.87
C LYS A 131 13.66 -10.20 1.93
N TYR A 132 13.69 -11.53 2.10
CA TYR A 132 14.91 -12.30 1.99
C TYR A 132 15.54 -12.17 0.60
N CYS A 133 14.78 -12.33 -0.48
CA CYS A 133 15.28 -12.17 -1.85
C CYS A 133 15.82 -10.75 -2.12
N ALA A 134 15.11 -9.71 -1.68
CA ALA A 134 15.54 -8.32 -1.86
C ALA A 134 16.84 -7.99 -1.10
N VAL A 135 17.05 -8.59 0.08
CA VAL A 135 18.28 -8.40 0.88
C VAL A 135 19.43 -9.24 0.33
N LEU A 136 19.17 -10.43 -0.20
CA LEU A 136 20.20 -11.36 -0.65
C LEU A 136 20.70 -11.09 -2.08
N GLN A 137 20.06 -10.21 -2.86
CA GLN A 137 20.43 -9.87 -4.25
C GLN A 137 20.84 -11.10 -5.09
N ILE A 138 20.02 -12.15 -5.07
CA ILE A 138 20.15 -13.32 -5.96
C ILE A 138 19.16 -13.19 -7.10
#